data_AF-A0AAV9ZFF0-F1
#
_entry.id   AF-A0AAV9ZFF0-F1
#
_cell.length_a   1.000
_cell.length_b   1.000
_cell.length_c   1.000
_cell.angle_alpha   90.00
_cell.angle_beta   90.00
_cell.angle_gamma   90.00
#
_symmetry.space_group_name_H-M   'P 1'
#
loop_
_entity.id
_entity.type
_entity.pdbx_description
1 polymer ?
#
loop_
_entity_poly.entity_id
_entity_poly.type
_entity_poly.pdbx_seq_one_letter_code
_entity_poly.pdbx_strand_id
1 'polypeptide(L)'
;MDPTMIAAKRSQQEQERVLGTVISSLTLGTADITHHPDYLNVEYGFNLSIDAFGGQDRAHHILEWFATPCKELIVAAFNSQIKGIAELLSHIEFSQVNPTDDPWGDNAETVVLLKQFITHYLTEPGHPALPGNIYDALIDDEYKSSANDPLLRAKLFLSVLTGYAAIPIDPSWKIKCLITHDWNEEFPRTDEATGIEDYGPDVSVFFRACFQTFSISNNARLRLLLLCETPEAGCDTEFGRFFHGQLLASRQQYTGV
;
A
#
# COMPACT_ATOMS: atom_id res chain seq x y z
N MET A 1 -25.52 -14.72 41.83
CA MET A 1 -25.59 -13.83 40.66
C MET A 1 -26.06 -14.68 39.50
N ASP A 2 -27.22 -14.36 38.94
CA ASP A 2 -27.83 -15.12 37.86
C ASP A 2 -27.15 -14.75 36.53
N PRO A 3 -26.50 -15.70 35.81
CA PRO A 3 -25.72 -15.40 34.61
C PRO A 3 -26.59 -15.26 33.34
N THR A 4 -27.92 -15.14 33.48
CA THR A 4 -28.87 -15.21 32.36
C THR A 4 -29.43 -13.87 31.89
N MET A 5 -28.82 -12.73 32.26
CA MET A 5 -29.12 -11.48 31.57
C MET A 5 -28.41 -11.44 30.21
N ILE A 6 -29.09 -11.95 29.19
CA ILE A 6 -28.81 -11.55 27.81
C ILE A 6 -29.08 -10.04 27.78
N ALA A 7 -28.01 -9.24 27.85
CA ALA A 7 -28.11 -7.79 27.78
C ALA A 7 -28.94 -7.44 26.54
N ALA A 8 -30.01 -6.66 26.74
CA ALA A 8 -30.83 -6.18 25.64
C ALA A 8 -29.92 -5.62 24.53
N LYS A 9 -30.25 -5.93 23.27
CA LYS A 9 -29.46 -5.51 22.12
C LYS A 9 -29.34 -3.98 22.17
N ARG A 10 -28.15 -3.49 22.53
CA ARG A 10 -27.85 -2.06 22.59
C ARG A 10 -28.09 -1.45 21.21
N SER A 11 -28.67 -0.25 21.20
CA SER A 11 -28.72 0.55 19.97
C SER A 11 -27.30 0.84 19.48
N GLN A 12 -27.15 1.11 18.18
CA GLN A 12 -25.85 1.49 17.61
C GLN A 12 -25.25 2.70 18.33
N GLN A 13 -26.08 3.69 18.66
CA GLN A 13 -25.66 4.89 19.39
C GLN A 13 -25.16 4.58 20.80
N GLU A 14 -25.79 3.65 21.52
CA GLU A 14 -25.30 3.19 22.83
C GLU A 14 -24.00 2.40 22.70
N GLN A 15 -23.85 1.59 21.66
CA GLN A 15 -22.59 0.86 21.40
C GLN A 15 -21.45 1.82 21.12
N GLU A 16 -21.65 2.81 20.24
CA GLU A 16 -20.66 3.85 19.92
C GLU A 16 -20.28 4.66 21.16
N ARG A 17 -21.26 5.04 21.98
CA ARG A 17 -20.99 5.76 23.23
C ARG A 17 -20.16 4.93 24.21
N VAL A 18 -20.50 3.65 24.40
CA VAL A 18 -19.75 2.74 25.28
C VAL A 18 -18.33 2.52 24.75
N LEU A 19 -18.17 2.30 23.44
CA LEU A 19 -16.86 2.19 22.79
C LEU A 19 -16.02 3.45 22.99
N GLY A 20 -16.61 4.63 22.76
CA GLY A 20 -15.96 5.92 23.00
C GLY A 20 -15.48 6.07 24.44
N THR A 21 -16.32 5.73 25.41
CA THR A 21 -15.96 5.74 26.84
C THR A 21 -14.83 4.77 27.18
N VAL A 22 -14.87 3.54 26.64
CA VAL A 22 -13.83 2.52 26.88
C VAL A 22 -12.51 2.96 26.27
N ILE A 23 -12.50 3.37 25.01
CA ILE A 23 -11.29 3.86 24.33
C ILE A 23 -10.70 5.04 25.10
N SER A 24 -11.52 6.04 25.43
CA SER A 24 -11.07 7.23 26.17
C SER A 24 -10.47 6.87 27.53
N SER A 25 -11.09 5.94 28.26
CA SER A 25 -10.58 5.49 29.55
C SER A 25 -9.24 4.77 29.42
N LEU A 26 -9.05 3.98 28.35
CA LEU A 26 -7.81 3.27 28.08
C LEU A 26 -6.69 4.20 27.58
N THR A 27 -7.02 5.21 26.77
CA THR A 27 -6.02 6.10 26.14
C THR A 27 -5.68 7.31 26.99
N LEU A 28 -6.67 7.90 27.66
CA LEU A 28 -6.54 9.17 28.40
C LEU A 28 -6.79 9.01 29.91
N GLY A 29 -7.12 7.81 30.38
CA GLY A 29 -7.41 7.58 31.80
C GLY A 29 -8.73 8.20 32.28
N THR A 30 -9.59 8.69 31.36
CA THR A 30 -10.88 9.29 31.69
C THR A 30 -11.99 8.80 30.76
N ALA A 31 -13.18 8.60 31.32
CA ALA A 31 -14.39 8.26 30.58
C ALA A 31 -14.99 9.46 29.83
N ASP A 32 -14.74 10.67 30.35
CA ASP A 32 -15.18 11.93 29.77
C ASP A 32 -13.96 12.73 29.31
N ILE A 33 -13.85 12.90 28.00
CA ILE A 33 -12.74 13.61 27.38
C ILE A 33 -12.99 15.11 27.28
N THR A 34 -14.25 15.59 27.37
CA THR A 34 -14.58 16.99 27.07
C THR A 34 -13.97 17.96 28.06
N HIS A 35 -13.62 17.48 29.26
CA HIS A 35 -12.97 18.24 30.32
C HIS A 35 -11.51 17.82 30.55
N HIS A 36 -10.98 16.89 29.74
CA HIS A 36 -9.61 16.43 29.91
C HIS A 36 -8.63 17.55 29.50
N PRO A 37 -7.60 17.87 30.31
CA PRO A 37 -6.66 18.93 29.99
C PRO A 37 -6.03 18.79 28.60
N ASP A 38 -5.64 17.57 28.20
CA ASP A 38 -5.03 17.35 26.88
C ASP A 38 -6.02 17.61 25.75
N TYR A 39 -7.29 17.24 25.93
CA TYR A 39 -8.34 17.50 24.94
C TYR A 39 -8.54 19.01 24.77
N LEU A 40 -8.68 19.74 25.89
CA LEU A 40 -8.84 21.21 25.88
C LEU A 40 -7.62 21.92 25.28
N ASN A 41 -6.41 21.44 25.57
CA ASN A 41 -5.17 22.00 25.03
C ASN A 41 -5.04 21.77 23.53
N VAL A 42 -5.41 20.57 23.04
CA VAL A 42 -5.44 20.26 21.59
C VAL A 42 -6.47 21.13 20.90
N GLU A 43 -7.70 21.20 21.42
CA GLU A 43 -8.76 22.04 20.87
C GLU A 43 -8.34 23.51 20.80
N TYR A 44 -7.78 24.05 21.89
CA TYR A 44 -7.29 25.43 21.94
C TYR A 44 -6.16 25.68 20.93
N GLY A 45 -5.13 24.83 20.89
CA GLY A 45 -4.00 24.99 19.99
C GLY A 45 -4.37 24.90 18.51
N PHE A 46 -5.33 24.04 18.18
CA PHE A 46 -5.83 23.90 16.81
C PHE A 46 -6.63 25.12 16.37
N ASN A 47 -7.54 25.62 17.23
CA ASN A 47 -8.33 26.82 16.95
C ASN A 47 -7.46 28.08 16.78
N LEU A 48 -6.41 28.23 17.60
CA LEU A 48 -5.43 29.31 17.44
C LEU A 48 -4.78 29.31 16.04
N SER A 49 -4.51 28.13 15.50
CA SER A 49 -3.86 27.99 14.19
C SER A 49 -4.83 28.35 13.06
N ILE A 50 -6.10 27.93 13.14
CA ILE A 50 -7.13 28.24 12.13
C ILE A 50 -7.46 29.74 12.11
N ASP A 51 -7.61 30.36 13.27
CA ASP A 51 -7.90 31.80 13.41
C ASP A 51 -6.79 32.67 12.79
N ALA A 52 -5.53 32.23 12.85
CA ALA A 52 -4.39 32.94 12.28
C ALA A 52 -4.38 32.96 10.73
N PHE A 53 -5.05 32.02 10.06
CA PHE A 53 -5.15 31.96 8.59
C PHE A 53 -6.32 32.76 8.00
N GLY A 54 -6.98 33.61 8.80
CA GLY A 54 -7.97 34.55 8.29
C GLY A 54 -9.39 33.99 8.17
N GLY A 55 -9.73 32.94 8.92
CA GLY A 55 -11.12 32.53 9.12
C GLY A 55 -11.91 33.64 9.81
N GLN A 56 -12.64 34.45 9.05
CA GLN A 56 -13.44 35.55 9.62
C GLN A 56 -14.71 35.07 10.33
N ASP A 57 -15.09 33.79 10.19
CA ASP A 57 -16.18 33.19 10.95
C ASP A 57 -15.63 32.45 12.18
N ARG A 58 -15.60 33.17 13.31
CA ARG A 58 -15.19 32.73 14.66
C ARG A 58 -16.06 31.61 15.27
N ALA A 59 -16.85 30.89 14.48
CA ALA A 59 -17.90 30.00 14.97
C ALA A 59 -17.72 28.53 14.60
N HIS A 60 -16.80 28.18 13.70
CA HIS A 60 -16.56 26.78 13.37
C HIS A 60 -15.60 26.16 14.37
N HIS A 61 -16.15 25.70 15.50
CA HIS A 61 -15.44 24.82 16.42
C HIS A 61 -14.90 23.62 15.62
N ILE A 62 -13.69 23.17 15.92
CA ILE A 62 -13.14 21.94 15.33
C ILE A 62 -14.10 20.75 15.46
N LEU A 63 -14.95 20.75 16.50
CA LEU A 63 -16.03 19.79 16.72
C LEU A 63 -17.14 19.82 15.65
N GLU A 64 -17.42 20.98 15.06
CA GLU A 64 -18.31 21.08 13.91
C GLU A 64 -17.66 20.49 12.65
N TRP A 65 -16.33 20.58 12.52
CA TRP A 65 -15.59 19.85 11.49
C TRP A 65 -15.53 18.34 11.77
N PHE A 66 -15.49 17.91 13.05
CA PHE A 66 -15.61 16.51 13.45
C PHE A 66 -17.06 15.95 13.34
N ALA A 67 -18.05 16.76 12.97
CA ALA A 67 -19.34 16.26 12.50
C ALA A 67 -19.20 15.58 11.12
N THR A 68 -18.14 15.89 10.38
CA THR A 68 -17.63 15.15 9.21
C THR A 68 -16.88 13.91 9.72
N PRO A 69 -16.87 12.76 9.01
CA PRO A 69 -16.17 11.58 9.50
C PRO A 69 -14.71 11.92 9.88
N CYS A 70 -14.32 11.72 11.16
CA CYS A 70 -12.97 12.06 11.66
C CYS A 70 -11.84 11.56 10.75
N LYS A 71 -12.11 10.47 10.01
CA LYS A 71 -11.25 9.95 8.95
C LYS A 71 -10.85 11.03 7.94
N GLU A 72 -11.79 11.79 7.39
CA GLU A 72 -11.51 12.82 6.38
C GLU A 72 -10.69 13.98 6.96
N LEU A 73 -10.92 14.33 8.23
CA LEU A 73 -10.17 15.37 8.92
C LEU A 73 -8.73 14.95 9.24
N ILE A 74 -8.53 13.73 9.74
CA ILE A 74 -7.19 13.15 9.93
C ILE A 74 -6.49 13.06 8.59
N VAL A 75 -7.19 12.62 7.55
CA VAL A 75 -6.66 12.61 6.19
C VAL A 75 -6.25 14.01 5.75
N ALA A 76 -7.05 15.05 5.99
CA ALA A 76 -6.73 16.43 5.62
C ALA A 76 -5.57 17.03 6.45
N ALA A 77 -5.56 16.79 7.76
CA ALA A 77 -4.55 17.31 8.68
C ALA A 77 -3.19 16.64 8.50
N PHE A 78 -3.19 15.36 8.11
CA PHE A 78 -2.00 14.55 7.87
C PHE A 78 -1.85 14.19 6.39
N ASN A 79 -2.37 15.04 5.49
CA ASN A 79 -2.43 14.78 4.05
C ASN A 79 -1.07 14.96 3.35
N SER A 80 -0.08 14.17 3.73
CA SER A 80 1.15 14.06 2.95
C SER A 80 0.86 13.30 1.66
N GLN A 81 0.30 14.03 0.69
CA GLN A 81 0.12 13.54 -0.68
C GLN A 81 1.48 13.36 -1.33
N ILE A 82 1.62 12.33 -2.17
CA ILE A 82 2.79 12.16 -3.03
C ILE A 82 2.87 13.39 -3.94
N LYS A 83 3.94 14.18 -3.85
CA LYS A 83 4.12 15.35 -4.74
C LYS A 83 4.58 14.93 -6.13
N GLY A 84 5.24 13.78 -6.22
CA GLY A 84 5.62 13.14 -7.47
C GLY A 84 6.25 11.77 -7.26
N ILE A 85 6.29 10.97 -8.32
CA ILE A 85 6.82 9.60 -8.29
C ILE A 85 8.29 9.55 -7.83
N ALA A 86 9.08 10.56 -8.16
CA ALA A 86 10.48 10.66 -7.75
C ALA A 86 10.66 10.66 -6.21
N GLU A 87 9.72 11.28 -5.47
CA GLU A 87 9.71 11.26 -4.01
C GLU A 87 9.53 9.83 -3.51
N LEU A 88 8.47 9.14 -3.95
CA LEU A 88 8.21 7.75 -3.60
C LEU A 88 9.40 6.84 -3.90
N LEU A 89 9.98 6.92 -5.11
CA LEU A 89 11.10 6.08 -5.52
C LEU A 89 12.34 6.26 -4.63
N SER A 90 12.57 7.46 -4.09
CA SER A 90 13.70 7.73 -3.19
C SER A 90 13.57 7.05 -1.81
N HIS A 91 12.37 6.57 -1.48
CA HIS A 91 12.08 5.82 -0.25
C HIS A 91 12.07 4.31 -0.45
N ILE A 92 12.22 3.79 -1.68
CA ILE A 92 12.25 2.34 -1.94
C ILE A 92 13.69 1.84 -1.85
N GLU A 93 13.93 0.92 -0.91
CA GLU A 93 15.18 0.23 -0.70
C GLU A 93 15.10 -1.20 -1.21
N PHE A 94 16.08 -1.62 -2.00
CA PHE A 94 16.19 -2.98 -2.50
C PHE A 94 17.22 -3.72 -1.67
N SER A 95 16.83 -4.86 -1.12
CA SER A 95 17.70 -5.70 -0.30
C SER A 95 17.54 -7.16 -0.70
N GLN A 96 18.66 -7.87 -0.72
CA GLN A 96 18.65 -9.32 -0.86
C GLN A 96 18.57 -9.93 0.54
N VAL A 97 17.75 -10.96 0.72
CA VAL A 97 17.78 -11.73 1.98
C VAL A 97 19.07 -12.55 1.96
N ASN A 98 19.97 -12.29 2.92
CA ASN A 98 21.36 -12.77 2.92
C ASN A 98 21.46 -14.27 2.58
N PRO A 99 22.19 -14.61 1.50
CA PRO A 99 22.49 -15.97 1.13
C PRO A 99 23.76 -16.40 1.88
N THR A 100 23.70 -16.61 3.19
CA THR A 100 24.90 -17.16 3.87
C THR A 100 25.28 -18.56 3.35
N ASP A 101 24.44 -19.20 2.55
CA ASP A 101 24.65 -20.54 1.97
C ASP A 101 24.30 -20.66 0.47
N ASP A 102 24.18 -19.58 -0.32
CA ASP A 102 23.80 -19.70 -1.75
C ASP A 102 24.99 -20.08 -2.66
N PRO A 103 24.95 -21.24 -3.35
CA PRO A 103 25.99 -21.68 -4.27
C PRO A 103 26.04 -20.93 -5.62
N TRP A 104 25.00 -20.18 -6.01
CA TRP A 104 24.80 -19.71 -7.39
C TRP A 104 24.86 -18.19 -7.59
N GLY A 105 25.26 -17.43 -6.57
CA GLY A 105 25.78 -16.08 -6.75
C GLY A 105 24.79 -14.94 -6.56
N ASP A 106 25.35 -13.73 -6.65
CA ASP A 106 24.77 -12.43 -6.34
C ASP A 106 23.49 -12.12 -7.17
N ASN A 107 22.39 -11.72 -6.52
CA ASN A 107 21.21 -11.21 -7.23
C ASN A 107 21.40 -9.79 -7.79
N ALA A 108 22.62 -9.27 -7.87
CA ALA A 108 22.87 -7.89 -8.30
C ALA A 108 22.17 -7.55 -9.62
N GLU A 109 22.22 -8.43 -10.61
CA GLU A 109 21.53 -8.22 -11.88
C GLU A 109 20.00 -8.17 -11.71
N THR A 110 19.43 -9.14 -10.98
CA THR A 110 17.97 -9.15 -10.69
C THR A 110 17.54 -7.91 -9.92
N VAL A 111 18.34 -7.45 -8.95
CA VAL A 111 18.08 -6.21 -8.19
C VAL A 111 18.03 -5.01 -9.13
N VAL A 112 19.00 -4.90 -10.04
CA VAL A 112 19.08 -3.79 -11.00
C VAL A 112 17.87 -3.80 -11.93
N LEU A 113 17.55 -4.95 -12.53
CA LEU A 113 16.41 -5.09 -13.43
C LEU A 113 15.09 -4.84 -12.70
N LEU A 114 14.88 -5.45 -11.54
CA LEU A 114 13.66 -5.25 -10.76
C LEU A 114 13.46 -3.78 -10.40
N LYS A 115 14.52 -3.08 -10.00
CA LYS A 115 14.48 -1.64 -9.74
C LYS A 115 14.07 -0.86 -10.98
N GLN A 116 14.61 -1.18 -12.15
CA GLN A 116 14.25 -0.54 -13.41
C GLN A 116 12.78 -0.75 -13.75
N PHE A 117 12.29 -1.99 -13.65
CA PHE A 117 10.91 -2.34 -13.97
C PHE A 117 9.89 -1.78 -12.98
N ILE A 118 10.17 -1.77 -11.68
CA ILE A 118 9.30 -1.12 -10.69
C ILE A 118 9.28 0.39 -10.90
N THR A 119 10.43 0.99 -11.21
CA THR A 119 10.51 2.42 -11.54
C THR A 119 9.62 2.74 -12.73
N HIS A 120 9.76 1.99 -13.83
CA HIS A 120 8.92 2.11 -15.01
C HIS A 120 7.44 1.99 -14.68
N TYR A 121 7.06 0.91 -13.99
CA TYR A 121 5.68 0.66 -13.59
C TYR A 121 5.09 1.84 -12.80
N LEU A 122 5.83 2.41 -11.85
CA LEU A 122 5.35 3.51 -11.01
C LEU A 122 5.26 4.85 -11.75
N THR A 123 6.02 5.04 -12.83
CA THR A 123 6.00 6.28 -13.62
C THR A 123 4.91 6.30 -14.69
N GLU A 124 4.43 5.14 -15.12
CA GLU A 124 3.38 5.04 -16.12
C GLU A 124 2.00 5.46 -15.54
N PRO A 125 1.16 6.15 -16.33
CA PRO A 125 -0.13 6.63 -15.85
C PRO A 125 -1.16 5.50 -15.72
N GLY A 126 -2.14 5.71 -14.84
CA GLY A 126 -3.35 4.90 -14.81
C GLY A 126 -3.13 3.41 -14.58
N HIS A 127 -3.92 2.60 -15.26
CA HIS A 127 -3.86 1.15 -15.19
C HIS A 127 -3.05 0.56 -16.35
N PRO A 128 -2.43 -0.64 -16.19
CA PRO A 128 -1.75 -1.28 -17.29
C PRO A 128 -2.72 -1.62 -18.43
N ALA A 129 -2.32 -1.34 -19.66
CA ALA A 129 -3.00 -1.81 -20.86
C ALA A 129 -2.89 -3.33 -20.93
N LEU A 130 -4.04 -4.00 -20.94
CA LEU A 130 -4.14 -5.45 -20.95
C LEU A 130 -4.73 -5.94 -22.28
N PRO A 131 -4.15 -6.97 -22.91
CA PRO A 131 -4.78 -7.61 -24.05
C PRO A 131 -6.00 -8.44 -23.59
N GLY A 132 -7.19 -7.99 -23.97
CA GLY A 132 -8.45 -8.72 -23.78
C GLY A 132 -9.23 -8.43 -22.49
N ASN A 133 -10.54 -8.71 -22.55
CA ASN A 133 -11.59 -8.29 -21.61
C ASN A 133 -11.56 -8.94 -20.20
N ILE A 134 -10.48 -9.60 -19.77
CA ILE A 134 -10.45 -10.34 -18.49
C ILE A 134 -10.68 -9.40 -17.30
N TYR A 135 -10.21 -8.16 -17.41
CA TYR A 135 -10.46 -7.16 -16.40
C TYR A 135 -11.74 -6.35 -16.65
N ASP A 136 -12.30 -6.28 -17.87
CA ASP A 136 -13.56 -5.55 -18.11
C ASP A 136 -14.74 -6.08 -17.28
N ALA A 137 -14.70 -7.35 -16.85
CA ALA A 137 -15.67 -7.94 -15.93
C ALA A 137 -15.36 -7.70 -14.43
N LEU A 138 -14.14 -7.28 -14.11
CA LEU A 138 -13.63 -7.00 -12.75
C LEU A 138 -13.44 -5.49 -12.49
N ILE A 139 -13.50 -4.67 -13.54
CA ILE A 139 -13.26 -3.23 -13.56
C ILE A 139 -14.59 -2.54 -13.30
N ASP A 140 -14.71 -1.90 -12.14
CA ASP A 140 -15.79 -0.99 -11.81
C ASP A 140 -15.63 0.37 -12.54
N ASP A 141 -16.64 1.22 -12.44
CA ASP A 141 -16.61 2.56 -13.04
C ASP A 141 -15.52 3.45 -12.41
N GLU A 142 -15.09 3.15 -11.18
CA GLU A 142 -14.01 3.86 -10.49
C GLU A 142 -12.66 3.61 -11.16
N TYR A 143 -12.37 2.36 -11.52
CA TYR A 143 -11.17 1.94 -12.26
C TYR A 143 -11.10 2.62 -13.64
N LYS A 144 -12.21 2.72 -14.38
CA LYS A 144 -12.23 3.44 -15.67
C LYS A 144 -12.01 4.94 -15.50
N SER A 145 -12.61 5.53 -14.45
CA SER A 145 -12.50 6.98 -14.19
C SER A 145 -11.08 7.43 -13.85
N SER A 146 -10.22 6.51 -13.40
CA SER A 146 -8.84 6.77 -12.99
C SER A 146 -7.78 6.38 -14.02
N ALA A 147 -8.18 5.93 -15.22
CA ALA A 147 -7.26 5.47 -16.28
C ALA A 147 -6.20 6.51 -16.73
N ASN A 148 -6.42 7.79 -16.46
CA ASN A 148 -5.47 8.87 -16.79
C ASN A 148 -4.83 9.50 -15.54
N ASP A 149 -5.05 8.97 -14.33
CA ASP A 149 -4.43 9.50 -13.12
C ASP A 149 -2.94 9.13 -13.10
N PRO A 150 -2.01 10.10 -13.19
CA PRO A 150 -0.57 9.85 -13.24
C PRO A 150 -0.01 9.30 -11.92
N LEU A 151 -0.77 9.38 -10.82
CA LEU A 151 -0.36 8.91 -9.51
C LEU A 151 -1.08 7.63 -9.09
N LEU A 152 -1.94 7.06 -9.94
CA LEU A 152 -2.77 5.92 -9.56
C LEU A 152 -1.95 4.72 -9.09
N ARG A 153 -0.93 4.35 -9.85
CA ARG A 153 -0.06 3.20 -9.55
C ARG A 153 0.71 3.40 -8.25
N ALA A 154 1.18 4.63 -8.02
CA ALA A 154 1.86 5.00 -6.78
C ALA A 154 0.93 4.99 -5.57
N LYS A 155 -0.29 5.53 -5.71
CA LYS A 155 -1.32 5.48 -4.66
C LYS A 155 -1.69 4.03 -4.34
N LEU A 156 -1.88 3.18 -5.35
CA LEU A 156 -2.14 1.75 -5.17
C LEU A 156 -0.98 1.07 -4.46
N PHE A 157 0.25 1.29 -4.93
CA PHE A 157 1.46 0.74 -4.33
C PHE A 157 1.61 1.13 -2.85
N LEU A 158 1.41 2.40 -2.52
CA LEU A 158 1.39 2.86 -1.13
C LEU A 158 0.25 2.21 -0.34
N SER A 159 -0.96 2.17 -0.87
CA SER A 159 -2.12 1.62 -0.15
C SER A 159 -1.91 0.17 0.26
N VAL A 160 -1.24 -0.62 -0.56
CA VAL A 160 -0.91 -2.02 -0.28
C VAL A 160 0.17 -2.14 0.80
N LEU A 161 1.15 -1.24 0.80
CA LEU A 161 2.30 -1.34 1.69
C LEU A 161 2.09 -0.66 3.04
N THR A 162 1.38 0.45 3.07
CA THR A 162 1.17 1.28 4.27
C THR A 162 -0.26 1.19 4.79
N GLY A 163 -1.17 0.56 4.04
CA GLY A 163 -2.62 0.60 4.31
C GLY A 163 -3.27 1.92 3.89
N TYR A 164 -2.51 2.86 3.32
CA TYR A 164 -3.01 4.19 2.98
C TYR A 164 -2.37 4.74 1.70
N ALA A 165 -3.13 5.50 0.90
CA ALA A 165 -2.66 6.00 -0.40
C ALA A 165 -1.73 7.23 -0.31
N ALA A 166 -1.34 7.65 0.89
CA ALA A 166 -0.49 8.81 1.14
C ALA A 166 0.85 8.39 1.76
N ILE A 167 1.87 9.25 1.65
CA ILE A 167 3.19 8.97 2.24
C ILE A 167 3.11 9.09 3.77
N PRO A 168 3.88 8.30 4.53
CA PRO A 168 4.02 8.50 5.97
C PRO A 168 4.49 9.93 6.35
N ILE A 169 4.06 10.42 7.52
CA ILE A 169 4.46 11.74 8.04
C ILE A 169 5.96 11.78 8.39
N ASP A 170 6.50 10.66 8.89
CA ASP A 170 7.92 10.53 9.21
C ASP A 170 8.75 10.68 7.92
N PRO A 171 9.59 11.73 7.77
CA PRO A 171 10.37 11.95 6.56
C PRO A 171 11.47 10.91 6.32
N SER A 172 11.77 10.07 7.32
CA SER A 172 12.78 9.01 7.24
C SER A 172 12.21 7.64 6.86
N TRP A 173 10.91 7.55 6.59
CA TRP A 173 10.23 6.31 6.22
C TRP A 173 10.90 5.62 5.03
N LYS A 174 10.80 4.29 4.96
CA LYS A 174 11.36 3.48 3.86
C LYS A 174 10.41 2.35 3.52
N ILE A 175 10.36 1.99 2.24
CA ILE A 175 9.76 0.75 1.75
C ILE A 175 10.88 -0.21 1.42
N LYS A 176 10.86 -1.41 2.01
CA LYS A 176 11.84 -2.46 1.73
C LYS A 176 11.31 -3.44 0.70
N CYS A 177 11.98 -3.54 -0.43
CA CYS A 177 11.84 -4.63 -1.39
C CYS A 177 12.83 -5.73 -1.03
N LEU A 178 12.33 -6.85 -0.52
CA LEU A 178 13.12 -8.04 -0.20
C LEU A 178 13.09 -9.01 -1.38
N ILE A 179 14.24 -9.32 -1.93
CA ILE A 179 14.35 -10.37 -2.94
C ILE A 179 14.70 -11.66 -2.21
N THR A 180 13.77 -12.62 -2.25
CA THR A 180 13.92 -13.93 -1.61
C THR A 180 14.28 -14.96 -2.65
N HIS A 181 15.12 -15.94 -2.30
CA HIS A 181 15.30 -17.11 -3.13
C HIS A 181 14.24 -18.15 -2.82
N ASP A 182 13.57 -18.63 -3.85
CA ASP A 182 12.71 -19.81 -3.78
C ASP A 182 13.28 -20.81 -4.79
N TRP A 183 14.17 -21.67 -4.31
CA TRP A 183 14.80 -22.69 -5.15
C TRP A 183 13.84 -23.87 -5.27
N ASN A 184 13.23 -24.01 -6.45
CA ASN A 184 12.92 -25.34 -6.98
C ASN A 184 14.10 -25.73 -7.87
N GLU A 185 14.66 -26.93 -7.71
CA GLU A 185 15.95 -27.41 -8.24
C GLU A 185 16.10 -27.46 -9.80
N GLU A 186 15.28 -26.74 -10.55
CA GLU A 186 15.22 -26.81 -12.01
C GLU A 186 15.29 -25.39 -12.59
N PHE A 187 16.47 -24.77 -12.50
CA PHE A 187 16.86 -23.69 -13.41
C PHE A 187 16.85 -24.21 -14.85
N PRO A 188 16.69 -23.34 -15.88
CA PRO A 188 16.57 -23.82 -17.22
C PRO A 188 17.73 -24.73 -17.59
N ARG A 189 17.41 -26.00 -17.78
CA ARG A 189 18.32 -26.91 -18.44
C ARG A 189 18.23 -26.52 -19.90
N THR A 190 19.33 -26.00 -20.44
CA THR A 190 19.48 -26.05 -21.89
C THR A 190 19.47 -27.53 -22.22
N ASP A 191 18.42 -28.01 -22.87
CA ASP A 191 18.40 -29.37 -23.36
C ASP A 191 19.51 -29.45 -24.41
N GLU A 192 20.61 -30.13 -24.07
CA GLU A 192 21.79 -30.24 -24.93
C GLU A 192 21.46 -30.84 -26.30
N ALA A 193 20.35 -31.59 -26.42
CA ALA A 193 19.90 -32.17 -27.68
C ALA A 193 19.13 -31.19 -28.58
N THR A 194 18.42 -30.21 -28.01
CA THR A 194 17.56 -29.28 -28.77
C THR A 194 18.07 -27.84 -28.80
N GLY A 195 18.97 -27.47 -27.87
CA GLY A 195 19.42 -26.09 -27.67
C GLY A 195 18.32 -25.16 -27.17
N ILE A 196 17.16 -25.71 -26.78
CA ILE A 196 16.03 -24.96 -26.25
C ILE A 196 16.23 -24.83 -24.75
N GLU A 197 16.07 -23.61 -24.24
CA GLU A 197 16.02 -23.34 -22.80
C GLU A 197 14.67 -23.85 -22.26
N ASP A 198 14.71 -24.95 -21.51
CA ASP A 198 13.54 -25.47 -20.79
C ASP A 198 13.46 -24.77 -19.43
N TYR A 199 12.58 -23.77 -19.30
CA TYR A 199 12.44 -22.95 -18.09
C TYR A 199 11.80 -23.67 -16.89
N GLY A 200 11.66 -25.00 -16.95
CA GLY A 200 11.08 -25.81 -15.89
C GLY A 200 9.56 -25.67 -15.80
N PRO A 201 8.91 -26.31 -14.81
CA PRO A 201 7.47 -26.19 -14.62
C PRO A 201 7.05 -24.73 -14.38
N ASP A 202 5.80 -24.37 -14.72
CA ASP A 202 5.24 -23.02 -14.51
C ASP A 202 5.22 -22.66 -13.01
N VAL A 203 6.31 -22.07 -12.51
CA VAL A 203 6.45 -21.66 -11.11
C VAL A 203 5.91 -20.25 -10.96
N SER A 204 4.88 -20.09 -10.12
CA SER A 204 4.36 -18.77 -9.76
C SER A 204 5.44 -17.94 -9.06
N VAL A 205 5.56 -16.66 -9.44
CA VAL A 205 6.33 -15.68 -8.67
C VAL A 205 5.61 -15.43 -7.35
N PHE A 206 6.28 -15.67 -6.22
CA PHE A 206 5.73 -15.39 -4.90
C PHE A 206 5.85 -13.90 -4.62
N PHE A 207 4.73 -13.24 -4.34
CA PHE A 207 4.67 -11.84 -3.94
C PHE A 207 3.95 -11.74 -2.60
N ARG A 208 4.52 -10.98 -1.67
CA ARG A 208 3.89 -10.67 -0.39
C ARG A 208 4.19 -9.24 -0.03
N ALA A 209 3.15 -8.47 0.29
CA ALA A 209 3.28 -7.13 0.84
C ALA A 209 2.76 -7.09 2.28
N CYS A 210 3.48 -6.41 3.18
CA CYS A 210 3.10 -6.23 4.57
C CYS A 210 3.92 -5.09 5.19
N PHE A 211 3.26 -4.08 5.77
CA PHE A 211 3.86 -3.00 6.59
C PHE A 211 5.21 -2.47 6.06
N GLN A 212 5.16 -1.66 4.99
CA GLN A 212 6.31 -1.03 4.35
C GLN A 212 7.37 -2.02 3.84
N THR A 213 7.05 -3.31 3.77
CA THR A 213 7.92 -4.32 3.20
C THR A 213 7.14 -5.09 2.15
N PHE A 214 7.75 -5.39 1.02
CA PHE A 214 7.27 -6.46 0.17
C PHE A 214 8.42 -7.37 -0.21
N SER A 215 8.10 -8.66 -0.34
CA SER A 215 9.02 -9.67 -0.82
C SER A 215 8.58 -10.20 -2.17
N ILE A 216 9.56 -10.44 -3.05
CA ILE A 216 9.36 -11.11 -4.34
C ILE A 216 10.37 -12.25 -4.49
N SER A 217 9.91 -13.42 -4.92
CA SER A 217 10.81 -14.55 -5.14
C SER A 217 11.58 -14.42 -6.45
N ASN A 218 12.91 -14.56 -6.39
CA ASN A 218 13.76 -14.70 -7.57
C ASN A 218 13.73 -16.14 -8.06
N ASN A 219 12.77 -16.44 -8.94
CA ASN A 219 12.66 -17.72 -9.64
C ASN A 219 12.77 -17.53 -11.16
N ALA A 220 12.76 -18.64 -11.92
CA ALA A 220 12.86 -18.63 -13.38
C ALA A 220 11.80 -17.72 -14.03
N ARG A 221 10.56 -17.71 -13.51
CA ARG A 221 9.48 -16.88 -14.04
C ARG A 221 9.73 -15.39 -13.83
N LEU A 222 10.23 -14.96 -12.67
CA LEU A 222 10.59 -13.56 -12.46
C LEU A 222 11.70 -13.15 -13.44
N ARG A 223 12.73 -13.99 -13.62
CA ARG A 223 13.83 -13.68 -14.54
C ARG A 223 13.34 -13.56 -15.98
N LEU A 224 12.46 -14.45 -16.45
CA LEU A 224 11.80 -14.33 -17.74
C LEU A 224 11.10 -12.97 -17.90
N LEU A 225 10.28 -12.57 -16.92
CA LEU A 225 9.56 -11.29 -16.94
C LEU A 225 10.50 -10.08 -16.99
N LEU A 226 11.70 -10.19 -16.42
CA LEU A 226 12.68 -9.10 -16.35
C LEU A 226 13.67 -9.08 -17.53
N LEU A 227 13.91 -10.21 -18.20
CA LEU A 227 14.91 -10.35 -19.27
C LEU A 227 14.29 -10.34 -20.68
N CYS A 228 13.04 -10.79 -20.84
CA CYS A 228 12.42 -10.90 -22.16
C CYS A 228 11.91 -9.56 -22.71
N GLU A 229 11.81 -8.53 -21.87
CA GLU A 229 11.28 -7.22 -22.24
C GLU A 229 12.23 -6.10 -21.84
N THR A 230 12.17 -4.99 -22.57
CA THR A 230 12.80 -3.73 -22.15
C THR A 230 11.69 -2.73 -21.83
N PRO A 231 11.71 -2.07 -20.66
CA PRO A 231 10.73 -1.05 -20.35
C PRO A 231 10.83 0.13 -21.31
N GLU A 232 9.74 0.41 -22.04
CA GLU A 232 9.62 1.53 -22.97
C GLU A 232 8.48 2.47 -22.55
N ALA A 233 8.71 3.77 -22.64
CA ALA A 233 7.75 4.79 -22.19
C ALA A 233 6.41 4.66 -22.92
N GLY A 234 5.31 4.70 -22.16
CA GLY A 234 3.95 4.56 -22.69
C GLY A 234 3.54 3.13 -23.05
N CYS A 235 4.37 2.13 -22.75
CA CYS A 235 4.07 0.72 -22.95
C CYS A 235 4.14 -0.05 -21.63
N ASP A 236 3.11 -0.84 -21.35
CA ASP A 236 3.11 -1.74 -20.21
C ASP A 236 3.83 -3.05 -20.51
N THR A 237 4.73 -3.41 -19.60
CA THR A 237 5.46 -4.68 -19.61
C THR A 237 4.61 -5.80 -19.02
N GLU A 238 4.89 -7.05 -19.37
CA GLU A 238 4.35 -8.23 -18.70
C GLU A 238 4.62 -8.20 -17.20
N PHE A 239 5.83 -7.78 -16.79
CA PHE A 239 6.14 -7.55 -15.38
C PHE A 239 5.20 -6.51 -14.77
N GLY A 240 4.98 -5.37 -15.44
CA GLY A 240 4.10 -4.30 -14.94
C GLY A 240 2.66 -4.78 -14.74
N ARG A 241 2.14 -5.58 -15.66
CA ARG A 241 0.82 -6.22 -15.55
C ARG A 241 0.76 -7.21 -14.38
N PHE A 242 1.75 -8.10 -14.27
CA PHE A 242 1.88 -9.03 -13.16
C PHE A 242 1.89 -8.27 -11.82
N PHE A 243 2.76 -7.28 -11.70
CA PHE A 243 2.95 -6.51 -10.48
C PHE A 243 1.68 -5.73 -10.09
N HIS A 244 1.00 -5.11 -11.06
CA HIS A 244 -0.30 -4.48 -10.83
C HIS A 244 -1.34 -5.47 -10.28
N GLY A 245 -1.43 -6.65 -10.89
CA GLY A 245 -2.32 -7.71 -10.44
C GLY A 245 -2.04 -8.14 -8.99
N GLN A 246 -0.77 -8.26 -8.61
CA GLN A 246 -0.38 -8.58 -7.23
C GLN A 246 -0.78 -7.48 -6.24
N LEU A 247 -0.64 -6.20 -6.61
CA LEU A 247 -1.08 -5.09 -5.77
C LEU A 247 -2.59 -5.08 -5.58
N LEU A 248 -3.37 -5.30 -6.65
CA LEU A 248 -4.82 -5.40 -6.56
C LEU A 248 -5.27 -6.57 -5.67
N ALA A 249 -4.70 -7.76 -5.87
CA ALA A 249 -4.98 -8.94 -5.07
C ALA A 249 -4.63 -8.72 -3.59
N SER A 250 -3.48 -8.08 -3.32
CA SER A 250 -3.06 -7.75 -1.95
C SER A 250 -4.00 -6.75 -1.29
N ARG A 251 -4.50 -5.75 -2.04
CA ARG A 251 -5.46 -4.77 -1.53
C ARG A 251 -6.78 -5.45 -1.09
N GLN A 252 -7.30 -6.39 -1.89
CA GLN A 252 -8.54 -7.12 -1.57
C GLN A 252 -8.45 -7.88 -0.24
N GLN A 253 -7.27 -8.45 0.08
CA GLN A 253 -7.05 -9.13 1.36
C GLN A 253 -7.23 -8.22 2.58
N TYR A 254 -6.94 -6.92 2.45
CA TYR A 254 -7.08 -5.95 3.54
C TYR A 254 -8.45 -5.29 3.60
N THR A 255 -9.14 -5.17 2.46
CA THR A 255 -10.45 -4.49 2.40
C THR A 255 -11.62 -5.41 2.71
N GLY A 256 -11.46 -6.74 2.65
CA GLY A 256 -12.50 -7.70 3.02
C GLY A 256 -13.76 -7.64 2.16
N VAL A 257 -13.64 -7.04 0.97
CA VAL A 257 -14.65 -6.96 -0.09
C VAL A 257 -14.09 -7.65 -1.32
#